data_AF-A0A6V8K5B7-F1
#
_entry.id   AF-A0A6V8K5B7-F1
#
_cell.length_a   1.000
_cell.length_b   1.000
_cell.length_c   1.000
_cell.angle_alpha   90.00
_cell.angle_beta   90.00
_cell.angle_gamma   90.00
#
_symmetry.space_group_name_H-M   'P 1'
#
loop_
_entity.id
_entity.type
_entity.pdbx_description
1 polymer ?
#
loop_
_entity_poly.entity_id
_entity_poly.type
_entity_poly.pdbx_seq_one_letter_code
_entity_poly.pdbx_strand_id
1 'polypeptide(L)'
;MVKATGTRPKIIVNADGRGVVGHAGARLLADVAEVTVLTEACSDALAGLRQRRGVHDPGRVAVDLAVMLADGGEAISDLAVLRDQAALVGPVVSDPTAWRLLSDVDNGMLDRLRDARAQARELAWAQVMETRGGLPPRPQT
;
A
#
# COMPACT_ATOMS: atom_id res chain seq x y z
N MET A 1 -14.05 20.38 -0.97
CA MET A 1 -12.78 20.25 -0.23
C MET A 1 -12.78 18.89 0.45
N VAL A 2 -12.27 17.85 -0.22
CA VAL A 2 -12.22 16.49 0.35
C VAL A 2 -11.03 16.43 1.28
N LYS A 3 -11.27 16.32 2.60
CA LYS A 3 -10.22 15.96 3.55
C LYS A 3 -9.93 14.48 3.36
N ALA A 4 -8.83 14.16 2.68
CA ALA A 4 -8.27 12.82 2.72
C ALA A 4 -7.67 12.61 4.11
N THR A 5 -8.33 11.80 4.94
CA THR A 5 -7.78 11.33 6.21
C THR A 5 -6.81 10.20 5.88
N GLY A 6 -5.63 10.53 5.36
CA GLY A 6 -4.62 9.52 5.08
C GLY A 6 -4.08 8.94 6.38
N THR A 7 -3.96 7.62 6.45
CA THR A 7 -3.32 6.90 7.56
C THR A 7 -1.80 7.13 7.65
N ARG A 8 -1.22 7.85 6.68
CA ARG A 8 0.22 8.08 6.53
C ARG A 8 0.62 9.52 6.90
N PRO A 9 1.85 9.74 7.42
CA PRO A 9 2.31 11.07 7.81
C PRO A 9 2.24 12.09 6.67
N LYS A 10 1.97 13.36 7.02
CA LYS A 10 2.09 14.48 6.08
C LYS A 10 3.56 14.77 5.80
N ILE A 11 3.91 14.91 4.53
CA ILE A 11 5.27 15.21 4.09
C ILE A 11 5.43 16.71 3.83
N ILE A 12 6.55 17.28 4.27
CA ILE A 12 6.99 18.64 3.96
C ILE A 12 8.39 18.52 3.36
N VAL A 13 8.59 19.07 2.17
CA VAL A 13 9.87 19.01 1.44
C VAL A 13 10.64 20.31 1.66
N ASN A 14 11.90 20.20 2.11
CA ASN A 14 12.83 21.33 2.28
C ASN A 14 14.16 21.04 1.55
N ALA A 15 14.92 22.09 1.25
CA ALA A 15 16.21 22.00 0.56
C ALA A 15 17.42 22.09 1.51
N ASP A 16 17.24 21.89 2.82
CA ASP A 16 18.26 22.10 3.84
C ASP A 16 19.20 20.90 4.06
N GLY A 17 19.02 19.83 3.29
CA GLY A 17 19.85 18.62 3.33
C GLY A 17 19.61 17.72 4.55
N ARG A 18 18.60 18.00 5.38
CA ARG A 18 18.22 17.13 6.52
C ARG A 18 17.04 16.23 6.16
N GLY A 19 17.04 15.02 6.71
CA GLY A 19 15.94 14.06 6.50
C GLY A 19 15.86 13.56 5.05
N VAL A 20 17.00 13.38 4.39
CA VAL A 20 17.07 12.85 3.02
C VAL A 20 16.55 11.41 2.97
N VAL A 21 15.75 11.10 1.96
CA VAL A 21 15.19 9.76 1.77
C VAL A 21 15.50 9.24 0.37
N GLY A 22 16.15 8.07 0.29
CA GLY A 22 16.09 7.22 -0.90
C GLY A 22 14.74 6.51 -0.90
N HIS A 23 14.06 6.37 -2.04
CA HIS A 23 12.73 5.71 -2.16
C HIS A 23 11.49 6.56 -1.83
N ALA A 24 11.57 7.89 -1.99
CA ALA A 24 10.38 8.75 -1.89
C ALA A 24 9.23 8.32 -2.84
N GLY A 25 9.53 7.64 -3.95
CA GLY A 25 8.55 7.09 -4.88
C GLY A 25 7.64 6.00 -4.27
N ALA A 26 8.16 5.20 -3.32
CA ALA A 26 7.38 4.16 -2.64
C ALA A 26 6.19 4.77 -1.87
N ARG A 27 6.34 6.00 -1.38
CA ARG A 27 5.26 6.75 -0.72
C ARG A 27 4.06 6.97 -1.66
N LEU A 28 4.31 7.26 -2.94
CA LEU A 28 3.25 7.52 -3.91
C LEU A 28 2.43 6.25 -4.17
N LEU A 29 3.07 5.08 -4.21
CA LEU A 29 2.37 3.79 -4.33
C LEU A 29 1.46 3.54 -3.12
N ALA A 30 1.97 3.87 -1.95
CA ALA A 30 1.25 3.85 -0.70
C ALA A 30 0.06 4.83 -0.64
N ASP A 31 0.17 6.01 -1.25
CA ASP A 31 -0.95 6.95 -1.43
C ASP A 31 -1.97 6.44 -2.44
N VAL A 32 -1.51 5.87 -3.55
CA VAL A 32 -2.39 5.26 -4.56
C VAL A 32 -3.27 4.20 -3.90
N ALA A 33 -2.70 3.32 -3.08
CA ALA A 33 -3.46 2.31 -2.36
C ALA A 33 -4.55 2.90 -1.45
N GLU A 34 -4.30 4.07 -0.84
CA GLU A 34 -5.29 4.74 0.01
C GLU A 34 -6.40 5.39 -0.81
N VAL A 35 -6.06 6.15 -1.86
CA VAL A 35 -7.05 6.86 -2.68
C VAL A 35 -7.88 5.91 -3.56
N THR A 36 -7.39 4.70 -3.81
CA THR A 36 -8.13 3.64 -4.51
C THR A 36 -8.81 2.65 -3.55
N VAL A 37 -8.86 2.96 -2.24
CA VAL A 37 -9.43 2.12 -1.17
C VAL A 37 -8.87 0.69 -1.10
N LEU A 38 -7.69 0.45 -1.68
CA LEU A 38 -7.06 -0.86 -1.72
C LEU A 38 -6.73 -1.36 -0.31
N THR A 39 -6.27 -0.46 0.57
CA THR A 39 -5.96 -0.81 1.96
C THR A 39 -7.19 -1.40 2.66
N GLU A 40 -8.32 -0.68 2.60
CA GLU A 40 -9.58 -1.08 3.24
C GLU A 40 -10.12 -2.39 2.64
N ALA A 41 -10.14 -2.51 1.31
CA ALA A 41 -10.58 -3.73 0.63
C ALA A 41 -9.72 -4.95 1.00
N CYS A 42 -8.41 -4.77 1.16
CA CYS A 42 -7.52 -5.80 1.68
C CYS A 42 -7.78 -6.11 3.16
N SER A 43 -8.11 -5.12 4.00
CA SER A 43 -8.48 -5.33 5.40
C SER A 43 -9.74 -6.21 5.51
N ASP A 44 -10.73 -5.95 4.67
CA ASP A 44 -11.97 -6.74 4.59
C ASP A 44 -11.68 -8.16 4.08
N ALA A 45 -10.89 -8.29 3.01
CA ALA A 45 -10.47 -9.59 2.47
C ALA A 45 -9.76 -10.45 3.53
N LEU A 46 -9.02 -9.83 4.44
CA LEU A 46 -8.23 -10.47 5.50
C LEU A 46 -8.85 -10.34 6.90
N ALA A 47 -10.13 -9.97 7.01
CA ALA A 47 -10.77 -9.69 8.31
C ALA A 47 -10.69 -10.86 9.30
N GLY A 48 -10.70 -12.11 8.80
CA GLY A 48 -10.53 -13.32 9.63
C GLY A 48 -9.17 -13.42 10.32
N LEU A 49 -8.12 -12.77 9.78
CA LEU A 49 -6.79 -12.72 10.38
C LEU A 49 -6.67 -11.62 11.44
N ARG A 50 -7.45 -10.53 11.30
CA ARG A 50 -7.46 -9.40 12.23
C ARG A 50 -7.85 -9.84 13.64
N GLN A 51 -8.82 -10.75 13.76
CA GLN A 51 -9.26 -11.29 15.05
C GLN A 51 -8.18 -12.08 15.80
N ARG A 52 -7.16 -12.60 15.09
CA ARG A 52 -6.10 -13.44 15.66
C ARG A 52 -4.83 -12.67 16.05
N ARG A 53 -4.63 -11.44 15.54
CA ARG A 53 -3.28 -10.83 15.43
C ARG A 53 -3.11 -9.46 16.08
N GLY A 54 -4.12 -8.94 16.78
CA GLY A 54 -3.99 -7.71 17.57
C GLY A 54 -3.81 -6.44 16.73
N VAL A 55 -3.06 -5.48 17.28
CA VAL A 55 -3.02 -4.03 16.93
C VAL A 55 -2.81 -3.70 15.44
N HIS A 56 -2.17 -4.58 14.66
CA HIS A 56 -1.87 -4.30 13.24
C HIS A 56 -3.00 -4.73 12.31
N ASP A 57 -3.40 -3.82 11.43
CA ASP A 57 -4.37 -4.11 10.38
C ASP A 57 -3.75 -5.00 9.28
N PRO A 58 -4.33 -6.18 8.97
CA PRO A 58 -3.77 -7.07 7.96
C PRO A 58 -3.82 -6.50 6.54
N GLY A 59 -4.80 -5.65 6.21
CA GLY A 59 -4.86 -4.95 4.93
C GLY A 59 -3.68 -4.01 4.74
N ARG A 60 -3.34 -3.25 5.78
CA ARG A 60 -2.14 -2.41 5.80
C ARG A 60 -0.86 -3.20 5.58
N VAL A 61 -0.71 -4.35 6.26
CA VAL A 61 0.47 -5.21 6.07
C VAL A 61 0.56 -5.73 4.63
N ALA A 62 -0.58 -6.12 4.02
CA ALA A 62 -0.62 -6.55 2.63
C ALA A 62 -0.22 -5.43 1.65
N VAL A 63 -0.67 -4.19 1.90
CA VAL A 63 -0.28 -3.03 1.10
C VAL A 63 1.21 -2.71 1.26
N ASP A 64 1.76 -2.72 2.48
CA ASP A 64 3.18 -2.44 2.69
C ASP A 64 4.07 -3.52 2.04
N LEU A 65 3.65 -4.79 2.00
CA LEU A 65 4.30 -5.84 1.22
C LEU A 65 4.24 -5.56 -0.30
N ALA A 66 3.09 -5.13 -0.81
CA ALA A 66 2.94 -4.79 -2.23
C ALA A 66 3.79 -3.57 -2.63
N VAL A 67 3.87 -2.56 -1.75
CA VAL A 67 4.73 -1.38 -1.93
C VAL A 67 6.21 -1.79 -1.93
N MET A 68 6.62 -2.68 -1.01
CA MET A 68 7.98 -3.20 -0.96
C MET A 68 8.36 -3.91 -2.29
N LEU A 69 7.48 -4.78 -2.79
CA LEU A 69 7.72 -5.47 -4.07
C LEU A 69 7.80 -4.49 -5.24
N ALA A 70 6.94 -3.46 -5.25
CA ALA A 70 6.93 -2.46 -6.31
C ALA A 70 8.10 -1.45 -6.23
N ASP A 71 8.70 -1.27 -5.06
CA ASP A 71 9.96 -0.53 -4.85
C ASP A 71 11.20 -1.37 -5.18
N GLY A 72 11.02 -2.64 -5.55
CA GLY A 72 12.08 -3.54 -6.02
C GLY A 72 12.59 -4.54 -5.00
N GLY A 73 11.93 -4.69 -3.84
CA GLY A 73 12.27 -5.75 -2.90
C GLY A 73 11.88 -7.13 -3.42
N GLU A 74 12.65 -8.13 -3.01
CA GLU A 74 12.54 -9.53 -3.45
C GLU A 74 12.33 -10.49 -2.27
N ALA A 75 12.58 -10.03 -1.04
CA ALA A 75 12.43 -10.79 0.19
C ALA A 75 11.57 -10.06 1.22
N ILE A 76 10.96 -10.82 2.14
CA ILE A 76 10.16 -10.24 3.25
C ILE A 76 11.03 -9.30 4.11
N SER A 77 12.33 -9.59 4.24
CA SER A 77 13.28 -8.74 4.96
C SER A 77 13.44 -7.35 4.36
N ASP A 78 13.12 -7.17 3.07
CA ASP A 78 13.23 -5.87 2.40
C ASP A 78 12.13 -4.89 2.88
N LEU A 79 11.14 -5.36 3.65
CA LEU A 79 10.26 -4.50 4.43
C LEU A 79 11.03 -3.58 5.39
N ALA A 80 12.27 -3.94 5.77
CA ALA A 80 13.14 -3.07 6.55
C ALA A 80 13.37 -1.71 5.87
N VAL A 81 13.46 -1.66 4.53
CA VAL A 81 13.60 -0.41 3.78
C VAL A 81 12.44 0.54 4.05
N LEU A 82 11.20 0.02 4.03
CA LEU A 82 10.02 0.81 4.36
C LEU A 82 9.99 1.18 5.85
N ARG A 83 10.36 0.24 6.73
CA ARG A 83 10.35 0.44 8.18
C ARG A 83 11.33 1.52 8.63
N ASP A 84 12.51 1.56 8.04
CA ASP A 84 13.53 2.57 8.31
C ASP A 84 13.12 3.97 7.83
N GLN A 85 12.10 4.04 6.96
CA GLN A 85 11.48 5.27 6.48
C GLN A 85 10.10 5.53 7.11
N ALA A 86 9.88 5.15 8.37
CA ALA A 86 8.60 5.31 9.07
C ALA A 86 8.07 6.77 9.06
N ALA A 87 8.94 7.77 8.96
CA ALA A 87 8.54 9.16 8.81
C ALA A 87 7.80 9.44 7.48
N LEU A 88 8.07 8.66 6.43
CA LEU A 88 7.34 8.73 5.15
C LEU A 88 6.12 7.82 5.14
N VAL A 89 6.32 6.54 5.43
CA VAL A 89 5.31 5.50 5.17
C VAL A 89 4.47 5.14 6.40
N GLY A 90 4.80 5.69 7.57
CA GLY A 90 4.19 5.33 8.84
C GLY A 90 4.78 4.03 9.43
N PRO A 91 4.20 3.53 10.54
CA PRO A 91 4.67 2.29 11.16
C PRO A 91 4.53 1.08 10.23
N VAL A 92 5.61 0.32 10.05
CA VAL A 92 5.64 -0.94 9.27
C VAL A 92 5.93 -2.10 10.20
N VAL A 93 5.25 -3.22 9.99
CA VAL A 93 5.42 -4.43 10.84
C VAL A 93 6.81 -5.05 10.69
N SER A 94 7.20 -5.85 11.68
CA SER A 94 8.41 -6.67 11.64
C SER A 94 8.30 -7.84 10.65
N ASP A 95 9.43 -8.33 10.14
CA ASP A 95 9.47 -9.46 9.18
C ASP A 95 8.78 -10.72 9.74
N PRO A 96 8.98 -11.12 11.02
CA PRO A 96 8.25 -12.25 11.58
C PRO A 96 6.74 -12.03 11.66
N THR A 97 6.28 -10.79 11.82
CA THR A 97 4.84 -10.47 11.80
C THR A 97 4.28 -10.59 10.39
N ALA A 98 5.00 -10.06 9.39
CA ALA A 98 4.63 -10.17 7.98
C ALA A 98 4.62 -11.62 7.49
N TRP A 99 5.68 -12.39 7.80
CA TRP A 99 5.77 -13.81 7.45
C TRP A 99 4.59 -14.60 8.01
N ARG A 100 4.33 -14.44 9.32
CA ARG A 100 3.19 -15.11 9.93
C ARG A 100 1.90 -14.76 9.19
N LEU A 101 1.70 -13.50 8.80
CA LEU A 101 0.45 -13.09 8.14
C LEU A 101 0.28 -13.85 6.85
N LEU A 102 1.34 -13.91 6.04
CA LEU A 102 1.36 -14.68 4.79
C LEU A 102 1.12 -16.18 5.03
N SER A 103 1.67 -16.76 6.10
CA SER A 103 1.46 -18.18 6.44
C SER A 103 0.02 -18.54 6.79
N ASP A 104 -0.78 -17.57 7.26
CA ASP A 104 -2.19 -17.80 7.60
C ASP A 104 -3.15 -17.50 6.43
N VAL A 105 -2.65 -16.96 5.31
CA VAL A 105 -3.47 -16.65 4.14
C VAL A 105 -3.87 -17.95 3.44
N ASP A 106 -5.17 -18.23 3.41
CA ASP A 106 -5.74 -19.37 2.67
C ASP A 106 -6.14 -19.00 1.22
N ASN A 107 -6.52 -20.00 0.43
CA ASN A 107 -6.92 -19.78 -0.98
C ASN A 107 -8.13 -18.86 -1.12
N GLY A 108 -9.11 -18.91 -0.19
CA GLY A 108 -10.28 -18.04 -0.24
C GLY A 108 -9.94 -16.58 0.10
N MET A 109 -8.96 -16.36 0.97
CA MET A 109 -8.39 -15.04 1.22
C MET A 109 -7.63 -14.52 0.00
N LEU A 110 -6.88 -15.38 -0.70
CA LEU A 110 -6.21 -15.00 -1.95
C LEU A 110 -7.20 -14.58 -3.03
N ASP A 111 -8.33 -15.27 -3.17
CA ASP A 111 -9.39 -14.89 -4.12
C ASP A 111 -9.97 -13.52 -3.76
N ARG A 112 -10.32 -13.30 -2.49
CA ARG A 112 -10.80 -11.99 -2.02
C ARG A 112 -9.78 -10.87 -2.22
N LEU A 113 -8.48 -11.15 -2.05
CA LEU A 113 -7.41 -10.18 -2.36
C LEU A 113 -7.34 -9.84 -3.86
N ARG A 114 -7.60 -10.82 -4.74
CA ARG A 114 -7.67 -10.57 -6.19
C ARG A 114 -8.86 -9.68 -6.54
N ASP A 115 -10.01 -9.91 -5.89
CA ASP A 115 -11.21 -9.08 -6.04
C ASP A 115 -10.98 -7.66 -5.53
N ALA A 116 -10.39 -7.52 -4.33
CA ALA A 116 -10.01 -6.22 -3.77
C ALA A 116 -9.09 -5.42 -4.72
N ARG A 117 -8.11 -6.10 -5.32
CA ARG A 117 -7.23 -5.49 -6.33
C ARG A 117 -8.00 -5.08 -7.59
N ALA A 118 -8.96 -5.89 -8.05
CA ALA A 118 -9.78 -5.58 -9.22
C ALA A 118 -10.64 -4.33 -8.96
N GLN A 119 -11.30 -4.25 -7.80
CA GLN A 119 -12.09 -3.10 -7.37
C GLN A 119 -11.23 -1.82 -7.29
N ALA A 120 -10.07 -1.89 -6.64
CA ALA A 120 -9.16 -0.75 -6.55
C ALA A 120 -8.71 -0.27 -7.94
N ARG A 121 -8.49 -1.21 -8.87
CA ARG A 121 -8.13 -0.88 -10.26
C ARG A 121 -9.27 -0.19 -11.00
N GLU A 122 -10.51 -0.66 -10.85
CA GLU A 122 -11.68 -0.01 -11.45
C GLU A 122 -11.83 1.43 -10.95
N LEU A 123 -11.70 1.65 -9.63
CA LEU A 123 -11.74 2.98 -9.05
C LEU A 123 -10.61 3.88 -9.56
N ALA A 124 -9.39 3.35 -9.65
CA ALA A 124 -8.25 4.08 -10.21
C ALA A 124 -8.54 4.55 -11.65
N TRP A 125 -9.12 3.70 -12.49
CA TRP A 125 -9.47 4.08 -13.86
C TRP A 125 -10.60 5.10 -13.92
N ALA A 126 -11.61 4.98 -13.06
CA ALA A 126 -12.67 5.98 -12.96
C ALA A 126 -12.10 7.36 -12.59
N GLN A 127 -11.19 7.42 -11.60
CA GLN A 127 -10.50 8.65 -11.19
C GLN A 127 -9.63 9.23 -12.32
N VAL A 128 -8.96 8.38 -13.10
CA VAL A 128 -8.21 8.83 -14.29
C VAL A 128 -9.14 9.43 -15.33
N MET A 129 -10.31 8.83 -15.59
CA MET A 129 -11.29 9.38 -16.53
C MET A 129 -11.79 10.74 -16.07
N GLU A 130 -12.13 10.88 -14.79
CA GLU A 130 -12.60 12.13 -14.20
C GLU A 130 -11.54 13.24 -14.29
N THR A 131 -10.28 12.91 -14.01
CA THR A 131 -9.19 13.89 -13.96
C THR A 131 -8.67 14.28 -15.36
N ARG A 132 -8.63 13.33 -16.31
CA ARG A 132 -7.96 13.52 -17.61
C ARG A 132 -8.91 13.50 -18.82
N GLY A 133 -10.19 13.22 -18.63
CA GLY A 133 -11.19 13.17 -19.71
C GLY A 133 -11.03 11.99 -20.68
N GLY A 134 -10.18 11.00 -20.38
CA GLY A 134 -9.96 9.83 -21.23
C GLY A 134 -8.77 8.97 -20.79
N LEU A 135 -8.70 7.74 -21.32
CA LEU A 135 -7.54 6.86 -21.17
C LEU A 135 -6.34 7.47 -21.91
N PRO A 136 -5.11 7.38 -21.35
CA PRO A 136 -3.93 7.80 -22.08
C PRO A 136 -3.87 7.06 -23.43
N PRO A 137 -3.47 7.75 -24.52
CA PRO A 137 -3.40 7.13 -25.83
C PRO A 137 -2.42 5.94 -25.78
N ARG A 138 -2.73 4.90 -26.56
CA ARG A 138 -1.85 3.74 -26.68
C ARG A 138 -0.47 4.25 -27.16
N PRO A 139 0.65 3.87 -26.52
CA PRO A 139 1.97 4.33 -26.93
C PRO A 139 2.20 3.94 -28.39
N GLN A 140 2.67 4.89 -29.19
CA GLN A 140 3.05 4.65 -30.58
C GLN A 140 4.40 3.94 -30.57
N THR A 141 4.42 2.67 -30.97
CA THR A 141 5.66 1.91 -31.22
C THR A 141 6.22 2.22 -32.59
#